data_AF-A0A953RWP4-F1
#
_entry.id   AF-A0A953RWP4-F1
#
_cell.length_a   1.000
_cell.length_b   1.000
_cell.length_c   1.000
_cell.angle_alpha   90.00
_cell.angle_beta   90.00
_cell.angle_gamma   90.00
#
_symmetry.space_group_name_H-M   'P 1'
#
loop_
_entity.id
_entity.type
_entity.pdbx_description
1 polymer ?
#
loop_
_entity_poly.entity_id
_entity_poly.type
_entity_poly.pdbx_seq_one_letter_code
_entity_poly.pdbx_strand_id
1 'polypeptide(L)'
;MKNVQRILSTVAVIATLVASSLVSVYSVAQDKKSSVPTRKELATLLKTAKEPPEHRRIAAYYRQEAARLTQSAKEHLELAAIYQERHPFAAMESKHGDAFGQGASHCEKFAQLAREQAKEAEALAALHEDMAKAADQKQQ
;
A
#
# COMPACT_ATOMS: atom_id res chain seq x y z
N MET A 1 -54.15 -23.17 -40.51
CA MET A 1 -52.67 -23.25 -40.55
C MET A 1 -51.92 -21.95 -40.18
N LYS A 2 -52.58 -20.87 -39.73
CA LYS A 2 -51.90 -19.61 -39.35
C LYS A 2 -51.64 -19.43 -37.85
N ASN A 3 -52.19 -20.32 -37.01
CA ASN A 3 -52.17 -20.14 -35.54
C ASN A 3 -51.10 -20.98 -34.83
N VAL A 4 -50.61 -22.07 -35.44
CA VAL A 4 -49.49 -22.87 -34.91
C VAL A 4 -48.14 -22.20 -35.19
N GLN A 5 -48.04 -21.47 -36.31
CA GLN A 5 -46.84 -20.72 -36.70
C GLN A 5 -46.56 -19.49 -35.81
N ARG A 6 -47.60 -18.92 -35.19
CA ARG A 6 -47.46 -17.77 -34.27
C ARG A 6 -46.99 -18.18 -32.88
N ILE A 7 -47.29 -19.40 -32.43
CA ILE A 7 -46.89 -19.91 -31.12
C ILE A 7 -45.42 -20.34 -31.12
N LEU A 8 -44.90 -20.85 -32.26
CA LEU A 8 -43.50 -21.21 -32.42
C LEU A 8 -42.55 -20.00 -32.54
N SER A 9 -43.06 -18.82 -32.88
CA SER A 9 -42.22 -17.61 -33.04
C SER A 9 -42.04 -16.80 -31.76
N THR A 10 -42.86 -17.02 -30.72
CA THR A 10 -42.70 -16.33 -29.43
C THR A 10 -41.79 -17.05 -28.44
N VAL A 11 -41.56 -18.36 -28.61
CA VAL A 11 -40.68 -19.13 -27.72
C VAL A 11 -39.20 -19.00 -28.12
N ALA A 12 -38.90 -18.73 -29.39
CA ALA A 12 -37.52 -18.65 -29.88
C ALA A 12 -36.81 -17.31 -29.64
N VAL A 13 -37.53 -16.24 -29.25
CA VAL A 13 -36.91 -14.92 -28.98
C VAL A 13 -36.53 -14.73 -27.51
N ILE A 14 -37.06 -15.55 -26.60
CA ILE A 14 -36.77 -15.42 -25.16
C ILE A 14 -35.54 -16.24 -24.74
N ALA A 15 -35.14 -17.23 -25.53
CA ALA A 15 -34.01 -18.13 -25.20
C ALA A 15 -32.61 -17.56 -25.55
N THR A 16 -32.51 -16.44 -26.29
CA THR A 16 -31.21 -15.82 -26.65
C THR A 16 -30.87 -14.57 -25.84
N LEU A 17 -31.72 -14.16 -24.88
CA LEU A 17 -31.46 -13.02 -23.99
C LEU A 17 -30.81 -13.38 -22.64
N VAL A 18 -30.43 -14.64 -22.44
CA VAL A 18 -29.89 -15.15 -21.15
C VAL A 18 -28.37 -15.37 -21.20
N ALA A 19 -27.70 -15.15 -22.34
CA ALA A 19 -26.28 -15.46 -22.52
C ALA A 19 -25.31 -14.26 -22.49
N SER A 20 -25.76 -13.06 -22.06
CA SER A 20 -24.90 -11.85 -22.02
C SER A 20 -24.75 -11.22 -20.63
N SER A 21 -25.26 -11.85 -19.57
CA SER A 21 -25.16 -11.32 -18.20
C SER A 21 -23.93 -11.80 -17.40
N LEU A 22 -22.87 -12.28 -18.06
CA LEU A 22 -21.58 -12.58 -17.41
C LEU A 22 -20.60 -11.40 -17.44
N VAL A 23 -21.09 -10.16 -17.59
CA VAL A 23 -20.27 -8.97 -17.31
C VAL A 23 -20.30 -8.72 -15.81
N SER A 24 -19.39 -9.39 -15.11
CA SER A 24 -18.67 -8.88 -13.94
C SER A 24 -19.53 -8.16 -12.89
N VAL A 25 -20.23 -8.94 -12.06
CA VAL A 25 -20.73 -8.47 -10.75
C VAL A 25 -19.55 -8.45 -9.75
N TYR A 26 -18.51 -7.68 -10.04
CA TYR A 26 -17.43 -7.40 -9.08
C TYR A 26 -17.60 -5.98 -8.52
N SER A 27 -18.79 -5.61 -8.06
CA SER A 27 -18.98 -4.30 -7.42
C SER A 27 -20.19 -4.24 -6.49
N VAL A 28 -20.26 -5.09 -5.45
CA VAL A 28 -20.91 -4.72 -4.16
C VAL A 28 -20.27 -5.53 -3.02
N ALA A 29 -18.96 -5.37 -2.84
CA ALA A 29 -18.31 -5.63 -1.55
C ALA A 29 -17.19 -4.61 -1.34
N GLN A 30 -17.43 -3.35 -1.73
CA GLN A 30 -16.69 -2.26 -1.13
C GLN A 30 -17.30 -1.99 0.24
N ASP A 31 -17.02 -2.90 1.18
CA ASP A 31 -16.80 -2.44 2.55
C ASP A 31 -15.88 -1.23 2.44
N LYS A 32 -16.18 -0.17 3.18
CA LYS A 32 -15.33 1.02 3.33
C LYS A 32 -14.01 0.64 4.01
N LYS A 33 -13.24 -0.28 3.42
CA LYS A 33 -11.87 -0.58 3.80
C LYS A 33 -11.07 0.67 3.46
N SER A 34 -10.38 1.17 4.48
CA SER A 34 -9.35 2.20 4.33
C SER A 34 -8.55 1.96 3.04
N SER A 35 -8.31 3.05 2.30
CA SER A 35 -7.47 3.01 1.09
C SER A 35 -6.08 2.44 1.39
N VAL A 36 -5.60 2.65 2.62
CA VAL A 36 -4.36 2.06 3.14
C VAL A 36 -4.67 0.73 3.85
N PRO A 37 -4.08 -0.40 3.42
CA PRO A 37 -4.28 -1.70 4.06
C PRO A 37 -3.60 -1.77 5.44
N THR A 38 -4.10 -2.63 6.32
CA THR A 38 -3.37 -3.01 7.55
C THR A 38 -2.12 -3.83 7.22
N ARG A 39 -1.17 -3.99 8.17
CA ARG A 39 0.00 -4.89 8.02
C ARG A 39 -0.39 -6.32 7.60
N LYS A 40 -1.46 -6.86 8.19
CA LYS A 40 -1.96 -8.20 7.86
C LYS A 40 -2.49 -8.27 6.43
N GLU A 41 -3.27 -7.27 6.02
CA GLU A 41 -3.78 -7.18 4.65
C GLU A 41 -2.66 -6.96 3.63
N LEU A 42 -1.66 -6.14 3.95
CA LEU A 42 -0.46 -5.95 3.12
C LEU A 42 0.25 -7.28 2.88
N ALA A 43 0.47 -8.08 3.93
CA ALA A 43 1.14 -9.38 3.80
C ALA A 43 0.36 -10.35 2.89
N THR A 44 -0.97 -10.27 2.88
CA THR A 44 -1.80 -11.00 1.91
C THR A 44 -1.64 -10.42 0.51
N LEU A 45 -1.78 -9.10 0.35
CA LEU A 45 -1.68 -8.41 -0.95
C LEU A 45 -0.32 -8.66 -1.62
N LEU A 46 0.79 -8.61 -0.87
CA LEU A 46 2.13 -8.88 -1.41
C LEU A 46 2.27 -10.30 -1.99
N LYS A 47 1.41 -11.25 -1.61
CA LYS A 47 1.40 -12.62 -2.14
C LYS A 47 0.41 -12.81 -3.28
N THR A 48 -0.68 -12.05 -3.29
CA THR A 48 -1.83 -12.33 -4.16
C THR A 48 -2.08 -11.27 -5.23
N ALA A 49 -1.52 -10.07 -5.10
CA ALA A 49 -1.85 -8.94 -5.96
C ALA A 49 -1.49 -9.21 -7.42
N LYS A 50 -2.48 -9.08 -8.29
CA LYS A 50 -2.39 -9.16 -9.76
C LYS A 50 -3.15 -8.04 -10.43
N GLU A 51 -4.16 -7.52 -9.73
CA GLU A 51 -5.09 -6.56 -10.28
C GLU A 51 -4.64 -5.12 -9.96
N PRO A 52 -4.94 -4.16 -10.84
CA PRO A 52 -4.54 -2.77 -10.64
C PRO A 52 -4.97 -2.16 -9.29
N PRO A 53 -6.21 -2.36 -8.80
CA PRO A 53 -6.61 -1.86 -7.48
C PRO A 53 -5.81 -2.45 -6.32
N GLU A 54 -5.32 -3.68 -6.42
CA GLU A 54 -4.54 -4.35 -5.37
C GLU A 54 -3.15 -3.72 -5.26
N HIS A 55 -2.47 -3.52 -6.40
CA HIS A 55 -1.20 -2.84 -6.45
C HIS A 55 -1.29 -1.38 -5.95
N ARG A 56 -2.38 -0.67 -6.28
CA ARG A 56 -2.63 0.68 -5.75
C ARG A 56 -2.74 0.71 -4.21
N ARG A 57 -3.36 -0.31 -3.60
CA ARG A 57 -3.43 -0.42 -2.13
C ARG A 57 -2.07 -0.68 -1.50
N ILE A 58 -1.24 -1.52 -2.12
CA ILE A 58 0.13 -1.75 -1.65
C ILE A 58 0.94 -0.45 -1.73
N ALA A 59 0.84 0.28 -2.84
CA ALA A 59 1.51 1.57 -2.98
C ALA A 59 1.08 2.58 -1.90
N ALA A 60 -0.23 2.66 -1.62
CA ALA A 60 -0.76 3.53 -0.57
C ALA A 60 -0.17 3.22 0.83
N TYR A 61 0.05 1.95 1.15
CA TYR A 61 0.75 1.55 2.39
C TYR A 61 2.15 2.11 2.44
N TYR A 62 2.95 1.90 1.39
CA TYR A 62 4.34 2.32 1.39
C TYR A 62 4.49 3.85 1.32
N ARG A 63 3.55 4.58 0.70
CA ARG A 63 3.48 6.05 0.80
C ARG A 63 3.27 6.51 2.24
N GLN A 64 2.34 5.88 2.96
CA GLN A 64 2.12 6.18 4.38
C GLN A 64 3.35 5.84 5.22
N GLU A 65 3.99 4.71 4.97
CA GLU A 65 5.19 4.29 5.69
C GLU A 65 6.37 5.23 5.45
N ALA A 66 6.58 5.68 4.20
CA ALA A 66 7.58 6.69 3.86
C ALA A 66 7.35 8.01 4.63
N ALA A 67 6.10 8.48 4.72
CA ALA A 67 5.75 9.67 5.47
C ALA A 67 6.02 9.49 6.98
N ARG A 68 5.65 8.33 7.55
CA ARG A 68 5.90 7.98 8.95
C ARG A 68 7.39 7.95 9.26
N LEU A 69 8.19 7.33 8.40
CA LEU A 69 9.65 7.24 8.55
C LEU A 69 10.33 8.60 8.42
N THR A 70 9.87 9.43 7.48
CA THR A 70 10.34 10.82 7.34
C THR A 70 10.04 11.63 8.60
N GLN A 71 8.88 11.44 9.21
CA GLN A 71 8.53 12.08 10.48
C GLN A 71 9.40 11.56 11.63
N SER A 72 9.58 10.25 11.74
CA SER A 72 10.47 9.62 12.73
C SER A 72 11.92 10.12 12.62
N ALA A 73 12.41 10.36 11.40
CA ALA A 73 13.73 10.95 11.21
C ALA A 73 13.83 12.37 11.77
N LYS A 74 12.78 13.19 11.66
CA LYS A 74 12.77 14.54 12.22
C LYS A 74 12.77 14.50 13.74
N GLU A 75 11.91 13.66 14.33
CA GLU A 75 11.82 13.46 15.78
C GLU A 75 13.17 13.02 16.39
N HIS A 76 13.86 12.09 15.72
CA HIS A 76 15.19 11.70 16.15
C HIS A 76 16.22 12.83 16.07
N LEU A 77 16.16 13.73 15.08
CA LEU A 77 17.08 14.88 15.02
C LEU A 77 16.79 15.92 16.08
N GLU A 78 15.52 16.16 16.39
CA GLU A 78 15.11 17.02 17.49
C GLU A 78 15.66 16.49 18.82
N LEU A 79 15.55 15.18 19.05
CA LEU A 79 16.15 14.52 20.22
C LEU A 79 17.68 14.59 20.22
N ALA A 80 18.32 14.41 19.06
CA ALA A 80 19.77 14.53 18.95
C ALA A 80 20.25 15.92 19.39
N ALA A 81 19.57 16.98 18.94
CA ALA A 81 19.88 18.35 19.34
C ALA A 81 19.71 18.56 20.86
N ILE A 82 18.66 17.99 21.47
CA ILE A 82 18.44 18.06 22.92
C ILE A 82 19.57 17.33 23.67
N TYR A 83 19.96 16.13 23.22
CA TYR A 83 21.05 15.37 23.84
C TYR A 83 22.39 16.08 23.68
N GLN A 84 22.62 16.76 22.56
CA GLN A 84 23.83 17.56 22.32
C GLN A 84 23.84 18.89 23.11
N GLU A 85 22.69 19.45 23.45
CA GLU A 85 22.65 20.66 24.30
C GLU A 85 22.85 20.29 25.78
N ARG A 86 22.19 19.23 26.23
CA ARG A 86 22.11 18.87 27.66
C ARG A 86 23.18 17.87 28.11
N HIS A 87 23.67 17.05 27.19
CA HIS A 87 24.65 15.98 27.42
C HIS A 87 24.45 15.16 28.72
N PRO A 88 23.22 14.71 29.05
CA PRO A 88 22.93 14.08 30.35
C PRO A 88 23.68 12.76 30.58
N PHE A 89 24.16 12.11 29.51
CA PHE A 89 24.76 10.77 29.55
C PHE A 89 26.12 10.68 28.84
N ALA A 90 26.88 11.77 28.79
CA ALA A 90 28.12 11.88 28.00
C ALA A 90 29.12 10.72 28.22
N ALA A 91 29.30 10.25 29.46
CA ALA A 91 30.21 9.14 29.75
C ALA A 91 29.73 7.80 29.16
N MET A 92 28.41 7.55 29.19
CA MET A 92 27.82 6.34 28.63
C MET A 92 27.87 6.36 27.11
N GLU A 93 27.50 7.48 26.50
CA GLU A 93 27.59 7.67 25.05
C GLU A 93 29.04 7.57 24.56
N SER A 94 30.01 8.16 25.25
CA SER A 94 31.43 8.04 24.88
C SER A 94 31.95 6.60 24.89
N LYS A 95 31.44 5.75 25.79
CA LYS A 95 31.87 4.36 25.93
C LYS A 95 31.20 3.42 24.92
N HIS A 96 29.95 3.70 24.58
CA HIS A 96 29.08 2.77 23.86
C HIS A 96 28.68 3.29 22.46
N GLY A 97 28.96 4.56 22.14
CA GLY A 97 28.62 5.18 20.88
C GLY A 97 27.12 5.19 20.60
N ASP A 98 26.77 4.98 19.34
CA ASP A 98 25.40 4.95 18.82
C ASP A 98 24.57 3.76 19.31
N ALA A 99 25.20 2.73 19.89
CA ALA A 99 24.51 1.62 20.54
C ALA A 99 23.85 2.03 21.86
N PHE A 100 24.26 3.16 22.45
CA PHE A 100 23.61 3.69 23.64
C PHE A 100 22.37 4.50 23.27
N GLY A 101 21.20 3.92 23.53
CA GLY A 101 19.90 4.47 23.11
C GLY A 101 19.51 5.86 23.63
N GLN A 102 20.32 6.50 24.47
CA GLN A 102 20.05 7.81 25.06
C GLN A 102 21.21 8.79 24.80
N GLY A 103 21.55 8.98 23.53
CA GLY A 103 22.64 9.87 23.10
C GLY A 103 22.34 10.57 21.78
N ALA A 104 23.10 11.63 21.50
CA ALA A 104 22.99 12.37 20.24
C ALA A 104 23.38 11.49 19.04
N SER A 105 24.49 10.76 19.14
CA SER A 105 25.00 9.84 18.11
C SER A 105 24.01 8.73 17.75
N HIS A 106 23.35 8.15 18.76
CA HIS A 106 22.27 7.17 18.55
C HIS A 106 21.12 7.77 17.74
N CYS A 107 20.64 8.94 18.16
CA CYS A 107 19.52 9.61 17.52
C CYS A 107 19.87 10.05 16.09
N GLU A 108 21.08 10.57 15.84
CA GLU A 108 21.57 10.90 14.50
C GLU A 108 21.59 9.67 13.59
N LYS A 109 22.11 8.53 14.10
CA LYS A 109 22.15 7.28 13.34
C LYS A 109 20.75 6.78 13.00
N PHE A 110 19.82 6.83 13.95
CA PHE A 110 18.44 6.42 13.73
C PHE A 110 17.72 7.35 12.76
N ALA A 111 17.97 8.66 12.81
CA ALA A 111 17.44 9.59 11.83
C ALA A 111 17.94 9.30 10.42
N GLN A 112 19.22 8.93 10.27
CA GLN A 112 19.78 8.51 8.99
C GLN A 112 19.08 7.24 8.48
N LEU A 113 19.00 6.19 9.31
CA LEU A 113 18.36 4.93 8.93
C LEU A 113 16.88 5.12 8.57
N ALA A 114 16.15 5.93 9.32
CA ALA A 114 14.75 6.25 9.03
C ALA A 114 14.59 6.96 7.68
N ARG A 115 15.51 7.86 7.31
CA ARG A 115 15.52 8.49 5.96
C ARG A 115 15.84 7.49 4.86
N GLU A 116 16.77 6.59 5.08
CA GLU A 116 17.11 5.53 4.12
C GLU A 116 15.90 4.60 3.91
N GLN A 117 15.26 4.16 4.98
CA GLN A 117 14.03 3.37 4.92
C GLN A 117 12.87 4.13 4.27
N ALA A 118 12.75 5.44 4.49
CA ALA A 118 11.73 6.25 3.84
C ALA A 118 11.90 6.23 2.31
N LYS A 119 13.14 6.35 1.81
CA LYS A 119 13.44 6.26 0.37
C LYS A 119 13.11 4.86 -0.18
N GLU A 120 13.42 3.81 0.57
CA GLU A 120 13.05 2.44 0.16
C GLU A 120 11.53 2.25 0.10
N ALA A 121 10.80 2.80 1.07
CA ALA A 121 9.33 2.78 1.06
C ALA A 121 8.78 3.59 -0.13
N GLU A 122 9.35 4.75 -0.46
CA GLU A 122 8.96 5.50 -1.67
C GLU A 122 9.21 4.70 -2.95
N ALA A 123 10.34 4.00 -3.04
CA ALA A 123 10.65 3.15 -4.17
C ALA A 123 9.68 1.97 -4.31
N LEU A 124 9.30 1.33 -3.19
CA LEU A 124 8.29 0.27 -3.19
C LEU A 124 6.90 0.79 -3.59
N ALA A 125 6.54 2.00 -3.15
CA ALA A 125 5.31 2.64 -3.57
C ALA A 125 5.29 2.88 -5.08
N ALA A 126 6.35 3.47 -5.64
CA ALA A 126 6.48 3.73 -7.07
C ALA A 126 6.45 2.43 -7.89
N LEU A 127 7.15 1.39 -7.43
CA LEU A 127 7.14 0.06 -8.06
C LEU A 127 5.71 -0.47 -8.19
N HIS A 128 4.93 -0.42 -7.11
CA HIS A 128 3.54 -0.90 -7.14
C HIS A 128 2.60 0.02 -7.92
N GLU A 129 2.83 1.33 -7.96
CA GLU A 129 2.11 2.24 -8.87
C GLU A 129 2.34 1.84 -10.34
N ASP A 130 3.57 1.50 -10.72
CA ASP A 130 3.91 1.08 -12.07
C ASP A 130 3.35 -0.30 -12.42
N MET A 131 3.36 -1.25 -11.47
CA MET A 131 2.68 -2.53 -11.62
C MET A 131 1.16 -2.35 -11.83
N ALA A 132 0.54 -1.40 -11.13
CA ALA A 132 -0.87 -1.10 -11.35
C ALA A 132 -1.14 -0.59 -12.77
N LYS A 133 -0.34 0.36 -13.26
CA LYS A 133 -0.45 0.88 -14.64
C LYS A 133 -0.26 -0.24 -15.68
N ALA A 134 0.74 -1.11 -15.47
CA ALA A 134 1.01 -2.23 -16.38
C ALA A 134 -0.13 -3.26 -16.39
N ALA A 135 -0.78 -3.50 -15.25
CA ALA A 135 -1.94 -4.36 -15.18
C ALA A 135 -3.18 -3.71 -15.86
N ASP A 136 -3.38 -2.39 -15.70
CA ASP A 136 -4.46 -1.65 -16.37
C ASP A 136 -4.32 -1.74 -17.91
N GLN A 137 -3.09 -1.66 -18.43
CA GLN A 137 -2.82 -1.76 -19.87
C GLN A 137 -3.06 -3.16 -20.46
N LYS A 138 -2.89 -4.22 -19.68
CA LYS A 138 -3.15 -5.60 -20.12
C LYS A 138 -4.65 -5.95 -20.17
N GLN A 139 -5.48 -5.14 -19.53
CA GLN A 139 -6.92 -5.34 -19.44
C GLN A 139 -7.70 -4.56 -20.50
N GLN A 140 -7.02 -3.73 -21.28
CA GLN A 140 -7.53 -2.97 -22.42
C GLN A 140 -7.29 -3.74 -23.72
#